data_AF-A0A7H1BKP2-F1
#
_entry.id   AF-A0A7H1BKP2-F1
#
_cell.length_a   1.000
_cell.length_b   1.000
_cell.length_c   1.000
_cell.angle_alpha   90.00
_cell.angle_beta   90.00
_cell.angle_gamma   90.00
#
_symmetry.space_group_name_H-M   'P 1'
#
loop_
_entity.id
_entity.type
_entity.pdbx_description
1 polymer ?
#
loop_
_entity_poly.entity_id
_entity_poly.type
_entity_poly.pdbx_seq_one_letter_code
_entity_poly.pdbx_strand_id
1 'polypeptide(L)'
;MSGYDDAGAGDTRARGFAAFPARRGGRVRGQSWWAGAWADALEDGLFDADPLKEGRSAARSGRLGPVSVAPGRIAVTVHDEETHRVEITLAVLDDEEWDLLWEKLADRPAELEAVLEGTLPPDLLEAVEDARVRMLPGYGDLEAECDCDSFDHPCAHAAALAYQFGWLLDQDPFLLLLCRGRDRDEALEELRTTVLLHAMGGLDEEEDEDEEEDEVGDEAGVGDDGEAGDGEGTGTEDGDAGRQAERELQEAAEAYARPVAPLPAPPGLPDPVDTDDLPRSGIEADPLEMQAADAAVRARALLAHALGRTAVPPPPLTPWQDTVRLAAHADARTLDRLGRASGRGERLPAAAAAWRQGAAAGLEVLEETFAPGAPVLARTRTELAEGWEEDELPAPLVQDNHWTFEERGVQLRLGRDGRWYPYRREGAEWLPSGAAGTEPAPVLAELLER
;
A
#
# COMPACT_ATOMS: atom_id res chain seq x y z
N MET A 1 34.50 -7.24 18.88
CA MET A 1 33.61 -7.04 20.04
C MET A 1 34.00 -5.72 20.68
N SER A 2 33.15 -4.72 20.82
CA SER A 2 31.70 -4.72 20.90
C SER A 2 31.18 -3.42 20.28
N GLY A 3 30.26 -3.51 19.32
CA GLY A 3 29.46 -2.37 18.87
C GLY A 3 28.31 -2.22 19.85
N TYR A 4 28.14 -1.01 20.38
CA TYR A 4 27.02 -0.62 21.23
C TYR A 4 26.17 0.35 20.39
N ASP A 5 25.01 -0.15 19.99
CA ASP A 5 23.70 0.46 19.83
C ASP A 5 23.56 1.92 19.35
N ASP A 6 23.06 2.01 18.12
CA ASP A 6 22.41 3.15 17.49
C ASP A 6 20.95 3.22 17.99
N ALA A 7 20.70 3.95 19.09
CA ALA A 7 19.37 4.28 19.57
C ALA A 7 19.13 5.79 19.37
N GLY A 8 18.50 6.16 18.27
CA GLY A 8 18.18 7.56 17.98
C GLY A 8 17.61 7.87 16.60
N ALA A 9 17.51 6.89 15.68
CA ALA A 9 16.69 7.02 14.49
C ALA A 9 15.24 6.70 14.86
N GLY A 10 14.35 7.70 14.81
CA GLY A 10 12.92 7.41 14.89
C GLY A 10 12.56 6.37 13.83
N ASP A 11 11.89 5.30 14.23
CA ASP A 11 11.55 4.22 13.32
C ASP A 11 10.75 4.79 12.14
N THR A 12 11.37 4.76 10.95
CA THR A 12 10.81 5.30 9.71
C THR A 12 9.52 4.59 9.31
N ARG A 13 9.22 3.43 9.92
CA ARG A 13 7.99 2.66 9.69
C ARG A 13 6.82 3.08 10.58
N ALA A 14 7.00 4.03 11.51
CA ALA A 14 5.93 4.48 12.40
C ALA A 14 4.78 5.19 11.64
N ARG A 15 3.54 4.74 11.86
CA ARG A 15 2.31 5.28 11.26
C ARG A 15 1.41 5.95 12.30
N GLY A 16 1.01 7.19 12.04
CA GLY A 16 0.10 7.95 12.88
C GLY A 16 -1.35 7.92 12.37
N PHE A 17 -2.30 7.75 13.29
CA PHE A 17 -3.73 7.70 13.02
C PHE A 17 -4.46 8.78 13.81
N ALA A 18 -5.42 9.45 13.17
CA ALA A 18 -6.22 10.47 13.84
C ALA A 18 -7.01 9.88 15.02
N ALA A 19 -7.18 10.69 16.06
CA ALA A 19 -7.98 10.35 17.23
C ALA A 19 -9.41 9.94 16.82
N PHE A 20 -9.92 8.86 17.42
CA PHE A 20 -11.30 8.45 17.20
C PHE A 20 -12.29 9.36 17.94
N PRO A 21 -13.38 9.79 17.29
CA PRO A 21 -14.41 10.58 17.97
C PRO A 21 -15.16 9.73 19.00
N ALA A 22 -15.79 10.39 19.98
CA ALA A 22 -16.63 9.73 20.96
C ALA A 22 -17.78 8.92 20.29
N ARG A 23 -18.00 7.69 20.75
CA ARG A 23 -19.01 6.76 20.20
C ARG A 23 -20.11 6.49 21.23
N ARG A 24 -21.38 6.71 20.86
CA ARG A 24 -22.54 6.45 21.74
C ARG A 24 -23.12 5.02 21.65
N GLY A 25 -22.50 4.15 20.85
CA GLY A 25 -22.95 2.77 20.61
C GLY A 25 -22.03 2.04 19.63
N GLY A 26 -22.36 0.77 19.30
CA GLY A 26 -21.57 -0.08 18.40
C GLY A 26 -20.66 -1.09 19.12
N ARG A 27 -20.21 -2.12 18.37
CA ARG A 27 -19.30 -3.15 18.91
C ARG A 27 -17.93 -2.53 19.18
N VAL A 28 -17.43 -2.72 20.39
CA VAL A 28 -16.08 -2.28 20.78
C VAL A 28 -15.00 -3.21 20.24
N ARG A 29 -15.35 -4.46 19.96
CA ARG A 29 -14.46 -5.48 19.39
C ARG A 29 -14.22 -5.34 17.88
N GLY A 30 -14.61 -4.20 17.28
CA GLY A 30 -14.58 -4.00 15.83
C GLY A 30 -15.66 -4.76 15.07
N GLN A 31 -15.56 -4.77 13.74
CA GLN A 31 -16.51 -5.41 12.82
C GLN A 31 -15.86 -6.49 11.95
N SER A 32 -14.57 -6.35 11.64
CA SER A 32 -13.80 -7.28 10.84
C SER A 32 -13.44 -8.53 11.63
N TRP A 33 -13.10 -9.59 10.92
CA TRP A 33 -12.64 -10.82 11.53
C TRP A 33 -11.35 -10.58 12.34
N TRP A 34 -10.38 -9.84 11.79
CA TRP A 34 -9.12 -9.51 12.48
C TRP A 34 -9.29 -8.67 13.74
N ALA A 35 -10.21 -7.70 13.73
CA ALA A 35 -10.55 -6.94 14.94
C ALA A 35 -11.18 -7.85 16.02
N GLY A 36 -12.02 -8.80 15.60
CA GLY A 36 -12.60 -9.81 16.45
C GLY A 36 -11.56 -10.73 17.09
N ALA A 37 -10.66 -11.29 16.28
CA ALA A 37 -9.59 -12.20 16.69
C ALA A 37 -8.56 -11.51 17.61
N TRP A 38 -8.19 -10.27 17.31
CA TRP A 38 -7.38 -9.44 18.21
C TRP A 38 -8.07 -9.20 19.56
N ALA A 39 -9.38 -8.92 19.53
CA ALA A 39 -10.13 -8.73 20.77
C ALA A 39 -10.33 -10.03 21.57
N ASP A 40 -10.44 -11.19 20.92
CA ASP A 40 -10.41 -12.49 21.62
C ASP A 40 -9.05 -12.71 22.28
N ALA A 41 -7.96 -12.52 21.54
CA ALA A 41 -6.60 -12.66 22.04
C ALA A 41 -6.32 -11.75 23.26
N LEU A 42 -6.81 -10.51 23.22
CA LEU A 42 -6.77 -9.58 24.35
C LEU A 42 -7.61 -10.06 25.54
N GLU A 43 -8.84 -10.52 25.31
CA GLU A 43 -9.78 -10.92 26.37
C GLU A 43 -9.37 -12.24 27.04
N ASP A 44 -8.76 -13.16 26.29
CA ASP A 44 -8.24 -14.45 26.80
C ASP A 44 -6.95 -14.28 27.61
N GLY A 45 -6.16 -13.23 27.32
CA GLY A 45 -4.93 -12.92 28.03
C GLY A 45 -5.11 -12.33 29.42
N LEU A 46 -6.34 -11.94 29.81
CA LEU A 46 -6.60 -11.15 31.01
C LEU A 46 -7.52 -11.87 32.01
N PHE A 47 -7.15 -11.82 33.28
CA PHE A 47 -7.92 -12.48 34.35
C PHE A 47 -9.11 -11.66 34.85
N ASP A 48 -9.01 -10.32 34.83
CA ASP A 48 -10.00 -9.44 35.46
C ASP A 48 -10.95 -8.78 34.45
N ALA A 49 -12.25 -8.98 34.66
CA ALA A 49 -13.30 -8.47 33.78
C ALA A 49 -13.59 -6.97 33.95
N ASP A 50 -13.23 -6.39 35.09
CA ASP A 50 -13.51 -4.99 35.43
C ASP A 50 -12.64 -4.00 34.64
N PRO A 51 -11.29 -4.16 34.55
CA PRO A 51 -10.45 -3.33 33.69
C PRO A 51 -10.87 -3.37 32.21
N LEU A 52 -11.32 -4.55 31.73
CA LEU A 52 -11.86 -4.69 30.38
C LEU A 52 -13.16 -3.90 30.19
N LYS A 53 -14.07 -3.91 31.17
CA LYS A 53 -15.32 -3.14 31.10
C LYS A 53 -15.04 -1.64 31.07
N GLU A 54 -14.12 -1.17 31.91
CA GLU A 54 -13.73 0.23 31.96
C GLU A 54 -12.98 0.65 30.69
N GLY A 55 -12.07 -0.19 30.20
CA GLY A 55 -11.37 0.03 28.93
C GLY A 55 -12.33 0.14 27.73
N ARG A 56 -13.38 -0.68 27.67
CA ARG A 56 -14.43 -0.54 26.63
C ARG A 56 -15.19 0.78 26.72
N SER A 57 -15.34 1.34 27.92
CA SER A 57 -15.95 2.66 28.12
C SER A 57 -14.99 3.77 27.69
N ALA A 58 -13.74 3.71 28.16
CA ALA A 58 -12.68 4.64 27.83
C ALA A 58 -12.38 4.70 26.32
N ALA A 59 -12.34 3.56 25.62
CA ALA A 59 -12.15 3.50 24.17
C ALA A 59 -13.22 4.31 23.40
N ARG A 60 -14.46 4.35 23.90
CA ARG A 60 -15.58 5.07 23.28
C ARG A 60 -15.71 6.53 23.71
N SER A 61 -14.94 6.96 24.69
CA SER A 61 -15.07 8.29 25.30
C SER A 61 -14.68 9.45 24.37
N GLY A 62 -13.84 9.17 23.36
CA GLY A 62 -13.21 10.20 22.53
C GLY A 62 -12.04 10.93 23.20
N ARG A 63 -11.52 10.39 24.31
CA ARG A 63 -10.39 10.94 25.08
C ARG A 63 -9.02 10.48 24.62
N LEU A 64 -8.96 9.38 23.87
CA LEU A 64 -7.71 8.89 23.27
C LEU A 64 -7.34 9.83 22.12
N GLY A 65 -6.12 10.37 22.16
CA GLY A 65 -5.54 11.19 21.11
C GLY A 65 -5.17 10.38 19.86
N PRO A 66 -4.35 10.96 18.97
CA PRO A 66 -3.82 10.25 17.82
C PRO A 66 -3.04 8.99 18.25
N VAL A 67 -3.30 7.87 17.57
CA VAL A 67 -2.64 6.59 17.84
C VAL A 67 -1.42 6.46 16.92
N SER A 68 -0.28 6.08 17.47
CA SER A 68 0.93 5.73 16.72
C SER A 68 1.12 4.22 16.72
N VAL A 69 1.38 3.64 15.56
CA VAL A 69 1.69 2.21 15.40
C VAL A 69 3.07 2.09 14.76
N ALA A 70 3.95 1.29 15.35
CA ALA A 70 5.30 1.00 14.88
C ALA A 70 5.58 -0.51 15.11
N PRO A 71 6.64 -1.06 14.51
CA PRO A 71 7.22 -2.34 14.90
C PRO A 71 7.25 -2.55 16.41
N GLY A 72 6.53 -3.57 16.86
CA GLY A 72 6.43 -3.99 18.26
C GLY A 72 5.76 -2.99 19.21
N ARG A 73 5.17 -1.89 18.72
CA ARG A 73 4.73 -0.80 19.59
C ARG A 73 3.49 -0.06 19.10
N ILE A 74 2.50 0.06 19.97
CA ILE A 74 1.30 0.87 19.77
C ILE A 74 1.23 1.90 20.90
N ALA A 75 1.13 3.19 20.59
CA ALA A 75 1.16 4.24 21.60
C ALA A 75 0.08 5.30 21.39
N VAL A 76 -0.41 5.86 22.50
CA VAL A 76 -1.38 6.96 22.50
C VAL A 76 -1.17 7.86 23.71
N THR A 77 -1.67 9.10 23.60
CA THR A 77 -1.87 9.98 24.76
C THR A 77 -3.35 10.02 25.10
N VAL A 78 -3.70 9.75 26.35
CA VAL A 78 -5.09 9.79 26.84
C VAL A 78 -5.32 11.07 27.63
N HIS A 79 -6.40 11.77 27.32
CA HIS A 79 -6.80 13.00 28.00
C HIS A 79 -7.98 12.73 28.95
N ASP A 80 -7.68 12.33 30.19
CA ASP A 80 -8.70 12.22 31.25
C ASP A 80 -8.62 13.43 32.21
N GLU A 81 -8.79 13.24 33.52
CA GLU A 81 -8.53 14.28 34.52
C GLU A 81 -7.09 14.80 34.42
N GLU A 82 -6.16 13.89 34.19
CA GLU A 82 -4.77 14.14 33.83
C GLU A 82 -4.46 13.51 32.47
N THR A 83 -3.33 13.92 31.87
CA THR A 83 -2.89 13.39 30.59
C THR A 83 -1.92 12.24 30.83
N HIS A 84 -2.25 11.07 30.29
CA HIS A 84 -1.48 9.84 30.48
C HIS A 84 -0.85 9.36 29.17
N ARG A 85 0.40 8.92 29.23
CA ARG A 85 1.05 8.21 28.12
C ARG A 85 0.80 6.72 28.28
N VAL A 86 0.34 6.10 27.21
CA VAL A 86 -0.01 4.69 27.18
C VAL A 86 0.69 4.04 26.00
N GLU A 87 1.30 2.90 26.28
CA GLU A 87 2.02 2.09 25.31
C GLU A 87 1.64 0.63 25.49
N ILE A 88 1.47 -0.05 24.36
CA ILE A 88 1.37 -1.50 24.28
C ILE A 88 2.55 -1.97 23.45
N THR A 89 3.31 -2.91 23.98
CA THR A 89 4.41 -3.58 23.30
C THR A 89 4.03 -5.01 22.96
N LEU A 90 4.54 -5.46 21.81
CA LEU A 90 4.35 -6.80 21.28
C LEU A 90 5.67 -7.28 20.67
N ALA A 91 6.01 -8.55 20.85
CA ALA A 91 7.20 -9.13 20.24
C ALA A 91 7.11 -9.06 18.69
N VAL A 92 8.16 -8.51 18.08
CA VAL A 92 8.37 -8.57 16.63
C VAL A 92 8.86 -9.96 16.24
N LEU A 93 8.53 -10.38 15.03
CA LEU A 93 9.11 -11.58 14.44
C LEU A 93 10.48 -11.25 13.86
N ASP A 94 11.42 -12.16 13.98
CA ASP A 94 12.72 -12.04 13.32
C ASP A 94 12.65 -12.41 11.83
N ASP A 95 13.75 -12.20 11.11
CA ASP A 95 13.81 -12.43 9.66
C ASP A 95 13.59 -13.91 9.30
N GLU A 96 14.05 -14.84 10.15
CA GLU A 96 13.90 -16.29 9.93
C GLU A 96 12.43 -16.72 10.12
N GLU A 97 11.76 -16.16 11.11
CA GLU A 97 10.32 -16.35 11.36
C GLU A 97 9.46 -15.80 10.20
N TRP A 98 9.83 -14.64 9.64
CA TRP A 98 9.17 -14.08 8.46
C TRP A 98 9.39 -14.93 7.20
N ASP A 99 10.62 -15.36 6.94
CA ASP A 99 10.95 -16.21 5.80
C ASP A 99 10.14 -17.52 5.85
N LEU A 100 10.06 -18.16 7.01
CA LEU A 100 9.29 -19.39 7.20
C LEU A 100 7.78 -19.16 7.00
N LEU A 101 7.24 -18.05 7.51
CA LEU A 101 5.84 -17.69 7.25
C LEU A 101 5.56 -17.51 5.76
N TRP A 102 6.44 -16.82 5.03
CA TRP A 102 6.28 -16.62 3.59
C TRP A 102 6.43 -17.90 2.79
N GLU A 103 7.30 -18.81 3.21
CA GLU A 103 7.39 -20.15 2.63
C GLU A 103 6.05 -20.90 2.78
N LYS A 104 5.49 -20.96 4.01
CA LYS A 104 4.21 -21.64 4.26
C LYS A 104 3.01 -20.97 3.61
N LEU A 105 3.07 -19.67 3.39
CA LEU A 105 2.05 -18.94 2.63
C LEU A 105 2.20 -19.18 1.12
N ALA A 106 3.41 -19.34 0.59
CA ALA A 106 3.64 -19.62 -0.82
C ALA A 106 3.02 -20.97 -1.25
N ASP A 107 2.98 -21.95 -0.34
CA ASP A 107 2.32 -23.25 -0.52
C ASP A 107 0.78 -23.18 -0.53
N ARG A 108 0.20 -21.98 -0.38
CA ARG A 108 -1.24 -21.72 -0.23
C ARG A 108 -1.71 -20.69 -1.26
N PRO A 109 -2.03 -21.12 -2.50
CA PRO A 109 -2.25 -20.19 -3.61
C PRO A 109 -3.38 -19.17 -3.41
N ALA A 110 -4.48 -19.55 -2.76
CA ALA A 110 -5.63 -18.66 -2.57
C ALA A 110 -5.32 -17.55 -1.54
N GLU A 111 -4.66 -17.91 -0.45
CA GLU A 111 -4.24 -17.01 0.61
C GLU A 111 -3.11 -16.09 0.11
N LEU A 112 -2.14 -16.66 -0.62
CA LEU A 112 -1.07 -15.91 -1.28
C LEU A 112 -1.64 -14.84 -2.23
N GLU A 113 -2.56 -15.22 -3.11
CA GLU A 113 -3.20 -14.30 -4.05
C GLU A 113 -3.90 -13.16 -3.30
N ALA A 114 -4.69 -13.49 -2.27
CA ALA A 114 -5.36 -12.49 -1.45
C ALA A 114 -4.38 -11.50 -0.80
N VAL A 115 -3.26 -11.98 -0.24
CA VAL A 115 -2.23 -11.12 0.36
C VAL A 115 -1.57 -10.23 -0.68
N LEU A 116 -1.23 -10.75 -1.87
CA LEU A 116 -0.64 -9.98 -2.96
C LEU A 116 -1.59 -8.92 -3.53
N GLU A 117 -2.89 -9.17 -3.51
CA GLU A 117 -3.94 -8.18 -3.82
C GLU A 117 -4.15 -7.14 -2.71
N GLY A 118 -3.46 -7.29 -1.58
CA GLY A 118 -3.49 -6.34 -0.48
C GLY A 118 -4.63 -6.58 0.50
N THR A 119 -5.12 -7.81 0.59
CA THR A 119 -6.10 -8.26 1.59
C THR A 119 -5.42 -9.26 2.52
N LEU A 120 -5.65 -9.17 3.83
CA LEU A 120 -5.12 -10.17 4.77
C LEU A 120 -6.22 -11.22 5.05
N PRO A 121 -6.21 -12.42 4.44
CA PRO A 121 -7.25 -13.42 4.66
C PRO A 121 -7.12 -14.03 6.07
N PRO A 122 -8.23 -14.34 6.76
CA PRO A 122 -8.20 -15.06 8.04
C PRO A 122 -7.43 -16.39 8.00
N ASP A 123 -7.55 -17.10 6.87
CA ASP A 123 -6.94 -18.41 6.65
C ASP A 123 -5.41 -18.35 6.56
N LEU A 124 -4.82 -17.13 6.50
CA LEU A 124 -3.39 -16.89 6.74
C LEU A 124 -2.92 -17.50 8.09
N LEU A 125 -3.79 -17.57 9.10
CA LEU A 125 -3.41 -18.15 10.38
C LEU A 125 -3.02 -19.62 10.29
N GLU A 126 -3.45 -20.37 9.25
CA GLU A 126 -2.98 -21.72 9.02
C GLU A 126 -1.50 -21.74 8.60
N ALA A 127 -1.07 -20.78 7.77
CA ALA A 127 0.34 -20.61 7.42
C ALA A 127 1.19 -20.18 8.62
N VAL A 128 0.63 -19.32 9.47
CA VAL A 128 1.24 -18.89 10.74
C VAL A 128 1.46 -20.09 11.67
N GLU A 129 0.46 -20.97 11.80
CA GLU A 129 0.56 -22.18 12.61
C GLU A 129 1.61 -23.16 12.07
N ASP A 130 1.62 -23.40 10.76
CA ASP A 130 2.63 -24.27 10.12
C ASP A 130 4.05 -23.72 10.25
N ALA A 131 4.21 -22.40 10.18
CA ALA A 131 5.46 -21.72 10.41
C ALA A 131 5.85 -21.67 11.90
N ARG A 132 4.96 -22.11 12.81
CA ARG A 132 5.14 -22.08 14.27
C ARG A 132 5.45 -20.69 14.83
N VAL A 133 5.03 -19.65 14.11
CA VAL A 133 5.12 -18.26 14.56
C VAL A 133 3.80 -17.84 15.19
N ARG A 134 3.81 -16.74 15.94
CA ARG A 134 2.59 -16.18 16.53
C ARG A 134 2.28 -14.84 15.88
N MET A 135 1.16 -14.74 15.18
CA MET A 135 0.71 -13.46 14.60
C MET A 135 -0.11 -12.64 15.60
N LEU A 136 -1.09 -13.27 16.27
CA LEU A 136 -1.87 -12.65 17.34
C LEU A 136 -1.16 -12.81 18.70
N PRO A 137 -1.36 -11.89 19.65
CA PRO A 137 -0.77 -12.02 20.98
C PRO A 137 -1.35 -13.24 21.70
N GLY A 138 -0.50 -14.04 22.33
CA GLY A 138 -0.90 -15.03 23.31
C GLY A 138 -0.97 -14.45 24.72
N TYR A 139 -1.23 -15.33 25.68
CA TYR A 139 -1.21 -14.97 27.09
C TYR A 139 0.15 -14.38 27.50
N GLY A 140 0.16 -13.16 28.01
CA GLY A 140 1.37 -12.47 28.47
C GLY A 140 2.27 -11.90 27.37
N ASP A 141 1.93 -12.05 26.09
CA ASP A 141 2.73 -11.49 24.99
C ASP A 141 2.50 -9.99 24.77
N LEU A 142 1.36 -9.48 25.27
CA LEU A 142 0.98 -8.08 25.18
C LEU A 142 1.33 -7.39 26.50
N GLU A 143 2.42 -6.65 26.48
CA GLU A 143 2.87 -5.84 27.61
C GLU A 143 2.29 -4.44 27.48
N ALA A 144 1.89 -3.86 28.61
CA ALA A 144 1.22 -2.57 28.64
C ALA A 144 1.84 -1.66 29.69
N GLU A 145 2.26 -0.47 29.25
CA GLU A 145 2.80 0.58 30.10
C GLU A 145 1.86 1.79 30.10
N CYS A 146 1.57 2.31 31.29
CA CYS A 146 0.80 3.54 31.46
C CYS A 146 1.28 4.27 32.71
N ASP A 147 1.44 5.58 32.62
CA ASP A 147 1.86 6.45 33.73
C ASP A 147 0.71 6.84 34.69
N CYS A 148 -0.39 6.08 34.72
CA CYS A 148 -1.51 6.34 35.62
C CYS A 148 -1.37 5.60 36.96
N ASP A 149 -2.02 6.10 38.02
CA ASP A 149 -1.95 5.53 39.37
C ASP A 149 -2.76 4.22 39.58
N SER A 150 -3.24 3.61 38.48
CA SER A 150 -4.00 2.35 38.53
C SER A 150 -3.10 1.17 38.92
N PHE A 151 -3.58 0.31 39.81
CA PHE A 151 -2.91 -0.95 40.16
C PHE A 151 -3.30 -2.12 39.24
N ASP A 152 -4.28 -1.91 38.34
CA ASP A 152 -4.69 -2.91 37.35
C ASP A 152 -3.67 -3.02 36.20
N HIS A 153 -3.36 -4.25 35.79
CA HIS A 153 -2.45 -4.55 34.68
C HIS A 153 -3.12 -5.51 33.69
N PRO A 154 -3.49 -5.04 32.48
CA PRO A 154 -3.45 -3.67 31.99
C PRO A 154 -4.52 -2.80 32.64
N CYS A 155 -4.22 -1.50 32.81
CA CYS A 155 -5.20 -0.53 33.27
C CYS A 155 -6.28 -0.25 32.20
N ALA A 156 -7.34 0.47 32.57
CA ALA A 156 -8.42 0.84 31.65
C ALA A 156 -7.92 1.61 30.40
N HIS A 157 -6.85 2.41 30.53
CA HIS A 157 -6.28 3.14 29.41
C HIS A 157 -5.59 2.23 28.38
N ALA A 158 -4.79 1.26 28.86
CA ALA A 158 -4.16 0.27 28.00
C ALA A 158 -5.19 -0.64 27.34
N ALA A 159 -6.18 -1.13 28.08
CA ALA A 159 -7.29 -1.88 27.50
C ALA A 159 -8.05 -1.05 26.44
N ALA A 160 -8.23 0.25 26.67
CA ALA A 160 -8.87 1.14 25.70
C ALA A 160 -8.05 1.27 24.40
N LEU A 161 -6.72 1.42 24.52
CA LEU A 161 -5.82 1.45 23.37
C LEU A 161 -5.88 0.14 22.58
N ALA A 162 -5.86 -1.01 23.26
CA ALA A 162 -5.96 -2.32 22.62
C ALA A 162 -7.26 -2.49 21.82
N TYR A 163 -8.40 -2.02 22.35
CA TYR A 163 -9.65 -2.02 21.59
C TYR A 163 -9.65 -1.04 20.40
N GLN A 164 -9.05 0.15 20.55
CA GLN A 164 -8.94 1.08 19.43
C GLN A 164 -7.99 0.59 18.34
N PHE A 165 -6.95 -0.18 18.69
CA PHE A 165 -6.13 -0.87 17.71
C PHE A 165 -6.97 -1.86 16.89
N GLY A 166 -7.88 -2.60 17.51
CA GLY A 166 -8.87 -3.40 16.77
C GLY A 166 -9.70 -2.59 15.76
N TRP A 167 -10.03 -1.33 16.05
CA TRP A 167 -10.72 -0.45 15.09
C TRP A 167 -9.81 0.09 13.97
N LEU A 168 -8.50 0.08 14.18
CA LEU A 168 -7.53 0.33 13.12
C LEU A 168 -7.41 -0.92 12.24
N LEU A 169 -7.47 -2.13 12.79
CA LEU A 169 -7.52 -3.39 12.03
C LEU A 169 -8.78 -3.53 11.18
N ASP A 170 -9.92 -2.94 11.60
CA ASP A 170 -11.11 -2.80 10.75
C ASP A 170 -10.83 -2.01 9.46
N GLN A 171 -9.86 -1.09 9.48
CA GLN A 171 -9.51 -0.23 8.35
C GLN A 171 -8.34 -0.79 7.54
N ASP A 172 -7.35 -1.36 8.22
CA ASP A 172 -6.12 -1.85 7.62
C ASP A 172 -5.56 -3.04 8.44
N PRO A 173 -5.81 -4.30 8.04
CA PRO A 173 -5.31 -5.47 8.77
C PRO A 173 -3.78 -5.64 8.66
N PHE A 174 -3.10 -4.99 7.70
CA PHE A 174 -1.64 -5.02 7.59
C PHE A 174 -0.94 -4.34 8.77
N LEU A 175 -1.67 -3.60 9.61
CA LEU A 175 -1.14 -3.11 10.87
C LEU A 175 -0.73 -4.23 11.84
N LEU A 176 -1.27 -5.45 11.69
CA LEU A 176 -0.76 -6.62 12.42
C LEU A 176 0.66 -6.98 11.98
N LEU A 177 0.93 -6.98 10.67
CA LEU A 177 2.28 -7.23 10.15
C LEU A 177 3.25 -6.13 10.61
N LEU A 178 2.79 -4.87 10.59
CA LEU A 178 3.58 -3.75 11.08
C LEU A 178 3.96 -3.94 12.55
N CYS A 179 3.00 -4.28 13.41
CA CYS A 179 3.28 -4.59 14.81
C CYS A 179 4.23 -5.77 14.97
N ARG A 180 4.25 -6.71 14.02
CA ARG A 180 5.19 -7.85 13.98
C ARG A 180 6.51 -7.55 13.29
N GLY A 181 6.74 -6.31 12.85
CA GLY A 181 8.05 -5.85 12.37
C GLY A 181 8.17 -5.66 10.86
N ARG A 182 7.09 -5.84 10.10
CA ARG A 182 7.08 -5.63 8.64
C ARG A 182 6.01 -4.66 8.21
N ASP A 183 6.41 -3.57 7.59
CA ASP A 183 5.42 -2.72 6.92
C ASP A 183 4.83 -3.44 5.68
N ARG A 184 3.76 -2.87 5.14
CA ARG A 184 3.01 -3.50 4.05
C ARG A 184 3.86 -3.71 2.81
N ASP A 185 4.67 -2.72 2.42
CA ASP A 185 5.42 -2.80 1.17
C ASP A 185 6.58 -3.79 1.33
N GLU A 186 7.25 -3.76 2.49
CA GLU A 186 8.29 -4.71 2.89
C GLU A 186 7.76 -6.15 2.86
N ALA A 187 6.64 -6.43 3.54
CA ALA A 187 6.02 -7.76 3.56
C ALA A 187 5.64 -8.27 2.16
N LEU A 188 5.11 -7.40 1.30
CA LEU A 188 4.72 -7.78 -0.07
C LEU A 188 5.92 -7.98 -0.99
N GLU A 189 7.02 -7.25 -0.79
CA GLU A 189 8.27 -7.43 -1.54
C GLU A 189 8.97 -8.73 -1.14
N GLU A 190 9.06 -9.01 0.15
CA GLU A 190 9.59 -10.28 0.67
C GLU A 190 8.77 -11.47 0.13
N LEU A 191 7.44 -11.42 0.25
CA LEU A 191 6.57 -12.49 -0.24
C LEU A 191 6.73 -12.74 -1.75
N ARG A 192 6.82 -11.68 -2.57
CA ARG A 192 7.09 -11.81 -4.02
C ARG A 192 8.44 -12.44 -4.28
N THR A 193 9.45 -12.10 -3.48
CA THR A 193 10.80 -12.67 -3.57
C THR A 193 10.77 -14.15 -3.25
N THR A 194 10.09 -14.55 -2.16
CA THR A 194 9.91 -15.95 -1.78
C THR A 194 9.21 -16.75 -2.88
N VAL A 195 8.13 -16.23 -3.46
CA VAL A 195 7.42 -16.89 -4.59
C VAL A 195 8.31 -17.04 -5.82
N LEU A 196 9.11 -16.01 -6.16
CA LEU A 196 10.07 -16.09 -7.26
C LEU A 196 11.11 -17.19 -7.02
N LEU A 197 11.68 -17.25 -5.82
CA LEU A 197 12.67 -18.24 -5.43
C LEU A 197 12.08 -19.66 -5.44
N HIS A 198 10.86 -19.83 -4.93
CA HIS A 198 10.15 -21.11 -4.94
C HIS A 198 9.85 -21.58 -6.38
N ALA A 199 9.43 -20.68 -7.27
CA ALA A 199 9.23 -20.99 -8.69
C ALA A 199 10.54 -21.33 -9.43
N MET A 200 11.68 -20.81 -8.96
CA MET A 200 12.99 -21.17 -9.49
C MET A 200 13.52 -22.50 -8.92
N GLY A 201 13.26 -22.79 -7.65
CA GLY A 201 13.64 -24.05 -7.00
C GLY A 201 12.82 -25.26 -7.46
N GLY A 202 11.56 -25.07 -7.84
CA GLY A 202 10.73 -26.12 -8.45
C GLY A 202 11.15 -26.56 -9.86
N LEU A 203 12.21 -25.97 -10.44
CA LEU A 203 12.83 -26.42 -11.70
C LEU A 203 14.02 -27.37 -11.50
N ASP A 204 14.46 -27.59 -10.25
CA ASP A 204 15.58 -28.48 -9.92
C ASP A 204 15.11 -29.83 -9.32
N GLU A 205 13.83 -30.02 -9.02
CA GLU A 205 13.30 -31.24 -8.35
C GLU A 205 12.81 -32.36 -9.31
N GLU A 206 12.94 -32.21 -10.64
CA GLU A 206 12.60 -33.28 -11.60
C GLU A 206 13.81 -34.15 -12.05
N GLU A 207 15.02 -33.91 -11.53
CA GLU A 207 16.18 -34.78 -11.71
C GLU A 207 16.79 -35.08 -10.34
N ASP A 208 16.27 -36.07 -9.61
CA ASP A 208 17.02 -36.94 -8.67
C ASP A 208 16.05 -37.91 -7.95
N GLU A 209 15.37 -38.77 -8.72
CA GLU A 209 14.95 -40.09 -8.23
C GLU A 209 15.97 -41.10 -8.77
N ASP A 210 16.90 -41.53 -7.92
CA ASP A 210 17.47 -42.89 -7.84
C ASP A 210 18.84 -42.83 -7.14
N GLU A 211 18.89 -43.16 -5.85
CA GLU A 211 19.84 -44.12 -5.26
C GLU A 211 19.61 -44.20 -3.74
N GLU A 212 18.90 -45.25 -3.32
CA GLU A 212 18.96 -45.79 -1.96
C GLU A 212 20.37 -46.31 -1.66
N GLU A 213 20.86 -46.19 -0.42
CA GLU A 213 21.11 -47.37 0.43
C GLU A 213 21.56 -47.00 1.87
N ASP A 214 21.11 -47.85 2.77
CA ASP A 214 21.22 -47.90 4.23
C ASP A 214 22.66 -47.86 4.81
N GLU A 215 22.81 -47.37 6.05
CA GLU A 215 23.28 -48.22 7.17
C GLU A 215 23.29 -47.51 8.55
N VAL A 216 23.15 -48.36 9.57
CA VAL A 216 22.81 -48.16 10.99
C VAL A 216 24.03 -47.81 11.86
N GLY A 217 23.85 -47.06 12.95
CA GLY A 217 24.91 -46.87 13.95
C GLY A 217 24.48 -46.18 15.24
N ASP A 218 24.50 -46.93 16.33
CA ASP A 218 23.90 -46.70 17.65
C ASP A 218 24.81 -45.95 18.66
N GLU A 219 24.17 -45.40 19.72
CA GLU A 219 24.60 -45.12 21.11
C GLU A 219 25.70 -44.08 21.51
N ALA A 220 25.22 -43.11 22.29
CA ALA A 220 25.66 -42.67 23.64
C ALA A 220 27.08 -42.10 23.93
N GLY A 221 27.08 -40.92 24.57
CA GLY A 221 28.19 -40.40 25.36
C GLY A 221 27.77 -39.25 26.28
N VAL A 222 27.79 -39.50 27.60
CA VAL A 222 27.59 -38.54 28.70
C VAL A 222 28.94 -37.98 29.15
N GLY A 223 29.01 -36.69 29.53
CA GLY A 223 30.05 -36.19 30.46
C GLY A 223 30.33 -34.67 30.47
N ASP A 224 29.95 -34.04 31.60
CA ASP A 224 30.79 -33.21 32.50
C ASP A 224 31.09 -31.69 32.23
N ASP A 225 30.47 -30.86 33.08
CA ASP A 225 31.00 -29.85 34.02
C ASP A 225 31.81 -28.57 33.62
N GLY A 226 31.38 -27.44 34.25
CA GLY A 226 32.20 -26.26 34.64
C GLY A 226 31.81 -24.94 33.95
N GLU A 227 31.74 -23.75 34.55
CA GLU A 227 31.98 -23.25 35.92
C GLU A 227 31.54 -21.76 35.95
N ALA A 228 31.16 -21.25 37.12
CA ALA A 228 30.67 -19.89 37.33
C ALA A 228 31.79 -18.84 37.33
N GLY A 229 31.45 -17.58 37.01
CA GLY A 229 32.35 -16.44 37.11
C GLY A 229 31.61 -15.13 37.38
N ASP A 230 31.67 -14.68 38.63
CA ASP A 230 31.19 -13.39 39.13
C ASP A 230 32.08 -12.23 38.66
N GLY A 231 31.50 -11.04 38.46
CA GLY A 231 32.25 -9.82 38.17
C GLY A 231 31.45 -8.55 38.43
N GLU A 232 31.55 -8.01 39.65
CA GLU A 232 31.17 -6.64 39.99
C GLU A 232 32.13 -5.61 39.37
N GLY A 233 31.60 -4.48 38.91
CA GLY A 233 32.37 -3.31 38.45
C GLY A 233 31.56 -2.02 38.39
N THR A 234 31.67 -1.21 39.43
CA THR A 234 31.31 0.23 39.54
C THR A 234 31.97 1.05 38.39
N GLY A 235 31.38 2.04 37.71
CA GLY A 235 30.56 3.17 38.15
C GLY A 235 31.32 4.49 37.90
N THR A 236 30.66 5.49 37.31
CA THR A 236 30.98 6.95 37.25
C THR A 236 31.43 7.56 35.90
N GLU A 237 30.57 7.59 34.86
CA GLU A 237 30.65 8.59 33.77
C GLU A 237 29.28 9.20 33.33
N ASP A 238 28.15 8.80 33.91
CA ASP A 238 26.78 9.14 33.44
C ASP A 238 26.28 10.58 33.70
N GLY A 239 27.08 11.42 34.35
CA GLY A 239 26.60 12.71 34.87
C GLY A 239 26.46 13.84 33.84
N ASP A 240 27.16 13.77 32.70
CA ASP A 240 27.23 14.87 31.73
C ASP A 240 26.28 14.68 30.54
N ALA A 241 26.09 13.43 30.10
CA ALA A 241 25.14 13.08 29.05
C ALA A 241 23.67 13.35 29.46
N GLY A 242 23.31 13.03 30.72
CA GLY A 242 21.97 13.29 31.24
C GLY A 242 21.60 14.78 31.26
N ARG A 243 22.57 15.66 31.56
CA ARG A 243 22.36 17.11 31.58
C ARG A 243 22.20 17.73 30.19
N GLN A 244 22.76 17.09 29.17
CA GLN A 244 22.58 17.52 27.79
C GLN A 244 21.22 17.02 27.23
N ALA A 245 20.86 15.77 27.51
CA ALA A 245 19.54 15.22 27.17
C ALA A 245 18.40 16.03 27.83
N GLU A 246 18.55 16.44 29.09
CA GLU A 246 17.58 17.31 29.77
C GLU A 246 17.43 18.69 29.10
N ARG A 247 18.51 19.28 28.57
CA ARG A 247 18.43 20.55 27.83
C ARG A 247 17.74 20.38 26.48
N GLU A 248 18.07 19.33 25.75
CA GLU A 248 17.47 19.04 24.45
C GLU A 248 15.97 18.75 24.58
N LEU A 249 15.56 18.03 25.64
CA LEU A 249 14.16 17.81 26.00
C LEU A 249 13.43 19.09 26.42
N GLN A 250 14.10 19.99 27.14
CA GLN A 250 13.54 21.30 27.52
C GLN A 250 13.31 22.18 26.28
N GLU A 251 14.26 22.19 25.33
CA GLU A 251 14.14 22.93 24.07
C GLU A 251 13.05 22.34 23.16
N ALA A 252 12.93 21.01 23.11
CA ALA A 252 11.83 20.34 22.42
C ALA A 252 10.47 20.67 23.08
N ALA A 253 10.38 20.61 24.41
CA ALA A 253 9.17 20.96 25.15
C ALA A 253 8.76 22.42 24.91
N GLU A 254 9.71 23.35 24.87
CA GLU A 254 9.43 24.76 24.52
C GLU A 254 8.99 24.94 23.07
N ALA A 255 9.54 24.16 22.13
CA ALA A 255 9.11 24.16 20.74
C ALA A 255 7.68 23.62 20.57
N TYR A 256 7.32 22.54 21.28
CA TYR A 256 5.99 21.92 21.23
C TYR A 256 4.94 22.64 22.09
N ALA A 257 5.35 23.39 23.11
CA ALA A 257 4.46 24.25 23.90
C ALA A 257 4.07 25.53 23.16
N ARG A 258 4.66 25.81 21.98
CA ARG A 258 4.19 26.91 21.13
C ARG A 258 2.75 26.63 20.70
N PRO A 259 1.81 27.56 20.97
CA PRO A 259 0.44 27.39 20.51
C PRO A 259 0.44 27.19 19.01
N VAL A 260 -0.14 26.07 18.56
CA VAL A 260 -0.29 25.72 17.15
C VAL A 260 -1.10 26.84 16.51
N ALA A 261 -0.41 27.74 15.81
CA ALA A 261 -1.07 28.70 14.96
C ALA A 261 -1.85 27.89 13.91
N PRO A 262 -3.13 28.22 13.63
CA PRO A 262 -3.83 27.60 12.52
C PRO A 262 -2.95 27.72 11.29
N LEU A 263 -2.79 26.61 10.56
CA LEU A 263 -2.12 26.64 9.27
C LEU A 263 -2.71 27.81 8.48
N PRO A 264 -1.86 28.70 7.92
CA PRO A 264 -2.37 29.78 7.10
C PRO A 264 -3.28 29.14 6.07
N ALA A 265 -4.47 29.73 5.88
CA ALA A 265 -5.37 29.28 4.83
C ALA A 265 -4.54 29.15 3.55
N PRO A 266 -4.70 28.05 2.77
CA PRO A 266 -4.01 27.94 1.50
C PRO A 266 -4.23 29.26 0.77
N PRO A 267 -3.18 29.87 0.21
CA PRO A 267 -3.34 31.14 -0.48
C PRO A 267 -4.49 30.97 -1.46
N GLY A 268 -5.37 31.97 -1.52
CA GLY A 268 -6.41 31.99 -2.54
C GLY A 268 -5.76 31.73 -3.89
N LEU A 269 -6.47 31.05 -4.80
CA LEU A 269 -6.01 30.96 -6.18
C LEU A 269 -5.61 32.37 -6.61
N PRO A 270 -4.39 32.57 -7.14
CA PRO A 270 -3.97 33.89 -7.58
C PRO A 270 -5.04 34.43 -8.52
N ASP A 271 -5.37 35.71 -8.38
CA ASP A 271 -6.26 36.37 -9.35
C ASP A 271 -5.71 36.05 -10.75
N PRO A 272 -6.57 35.64 -11.70
CA PRO A 272 -6.12 35.44 -13.07
C PRO A 272 -5.39 36.71 -13.51
N VAL A 273 -4.17 36.52 -13.99
CA VAL A 273 -3.30 37.65 -14.33
C VAL A 273 -4.02 38.50 -15.36
N ASP A 274 -4.20 39.79 -15.05
CA ASP A 274 -4.79 40.73 -15.98
C ASP A 274 -3.85 40.84 -17.20
N THR A 275 -4.23 40.18 -18.29
CA THR A 275 -3.35 39.95 -19.45
C THR A 275 -3.11 41.21 -20.28
N ASP A 276 -3.83 42.30 -19.98
CA ASP A 276 -3.80 43.54 -20.73
C ASP A 276 -2.49 44.35 -20.55
N ASP A 277 -1.76 44.18 -19.44
CA ASP A 277 -0.59 45.01 -19.10
C ASP A 277 0.78 44.27 -19.05
N LEU A 278 0.85 43.01 -19.48
CA LEU A 278 2.13 42.29 -19.55
C LEU A 278 2.95 42.66 -20.81
N PRO A 279 4.28 42.85 -20.70
CA PRO A 279 5.13 43.04 -21.88
C PRO A 279 5.01 41.82 -22.80
N ARG A 280 4.49 42.04 -24.02
CA ARG A 280 4.38 41.02 -25.07
C ARG A 280 5.78 40.58 -25.48
N SER A 281 6.27 39.51 -24.88
CA SER A 281 7.62 38.94 -25.08
C SER A 281 7.82 38.28 -26.45
N GLY A 282 6.87 38.41 -27.37
CA GLY A 282 6.79 37.58 -28.59
C GLY A 282 6.34 36.14 -28.30
N ILE A 283 6.15 35.77 -27.03
CA ILE A 283 5.50 34.54 -26.60
C ILE A 283 4.01 34.84 -26.54
N GLU A 284 3.24 34.26 -27.44
CA GLU A 284 1.78 34.37 -27.48
C GLU A 284 1.19 33.90 -26.15
N ALA A 285 0.29 34.70 -25.55
CA ALA A 285 -0.29 34.46 -24.23
C ALA A 285 -1.28 33.27 -24.16
N ASP A 286 -1.75 32.81 -25.32
CA ASP A 286 -2.83 31.82 -25.46
C ASP A 286 -2.59 30.43 -24.85
N PRO A 287 -1.37 29.93 -24.55
CA PRO A 287 -1.22 28.70 -23.79
C PRO A 287 -1.02 28.96 -22.29
N LEU A 288 -0.95 30.20 -21.80
CA LEU A 288 -0.58 30.47 -20.40
C LEU A 288 -1.66 29.97 -19.43
N GLU A 289 -2.94 30.21 -19.71
CA GLU A 289 -4.04 29.71 -18.89
C GLU A 289 -4.09 28.18 -18.88
N MET A 290 -3.91 27.56 -20.06
CA MET A 290 -3.83 26.10 -20.20
C MET A 290 -2.63 25.53 -19.42
N GLN A 291 -1.46 26.15 -19.51
CA GLN A 291 -0.25 25.76 -18.78
C GLN A 291 -0.42 25.92 -17.26
N ALA A 292 -1.10 26.97 -16.81
CA ALA A 292 -1.39 27.20 -15.39
C ALA A 292 -2.37 26.16 -14.84
N ALA A 293 -3.46 25.88 -15.55
CA ALA A 293 -4.42 24.84 -15.18
C ALA A 293 -3.75 23.45 -15.11
N ASP A 294 -2.91 23.14 -16.10
CA ASP A 294 -2.14 21.90 -16.17
C ASP A 294 -1.12 21.77 -15.02
N ALA A 295 -0.38 22.83 -14.73
CA ALA A 295 0.51 22.88 -13.58
C ALA A 295 -0.26 22.63 -12.27
N ALA A 296 -1.45 23.21 -12.11
CA ALA A 296 -2.29 22.99 -10.93
C ALA A 296 -2.77 21.53 -10.82
N VAL A 297 -3.18 20.89 -11.92
CA VAL A 297 -3.59 19.47 -11.92
C VAL A 297 -2.43 18.56 -11.53
N ARG A 298 -1.21 18.79 -12.07
CA ARG A 298 -0.02 18.01 -11.71
C ARG A 298 0.42 18.26 -10.27
N ALA A 299 0.41 19.51 -9.81
CA ALA A 299 0.70 19.84 -8.42
C ALA A 299 -0.29 19.14 -7.48
N ARG A 300 -1.57 19.07 -7.84
CA ARG A 300 -2.58 18.32 -7.08
C ARG A 300 -2.31 16.81 -7.06
N ALA A 301 -1.91 16.22 -8.17
CA ALA A 301 -1.57 14.78 -8.23
C ALA A 301 -0.33 14.46 -7.39
N LEU A 302 0.71 15.29 -7.49
CA LEU A 302 1.91 15.17 -6.65
C LEU A 302 1.61 15.39 -5.17
N LEU A 303 0.75 16.37 -4.83
CA LEU A 303 0.29 16.59 -3.46
C LEU A 303 -0.55 15.41 -2.95
N ALA A 304 -1.41 14.82 -3.77
CA ALA A 304 -2.16 13.63 -3.39
C ALA A 304 -1.23 12.47 -3.03
N HIS A 305 -0.17 12.26 -3.82
CA HIS A 305 0.88 11.30 -3.49
C HIS A 305 1.63 11.66 -2.20
N ALA A 306 2.08 12.91 -2.05
CA ALA A 306 2.78 13.38 -0.85
C ALA A 306 1.93 13.27 0.43
N LEU A 307 0.61 13.29 0.30
CA LEU A 307 -0.36 13.07 1.38
C LEU A 307 -0.77 11.60 1.55
N GLY A 308 -0.10 10.66 0.87
CA GLY A 308 -0.38 9.22 0.96
C GLY A 308 -1.71 8.78 0.36
N ARG A 309 -2.34 9.60 -0.51
CA ARG A 309 -3.62 9.25 -1.16
C ARG A 309 -3.45 8.38 -2.41
N THR A 310 -2.23 8.29 -2.94
CA THR A 310 -1.88 7.41 -4.07
C THR A 310 -0.53 6.75 -3.77
N ALA A 311 -0.43 5.45 -4.02
CA ALA A 311 0.75 4.65 -3.71
C ALA A 311 2.00 5.09 -4.49
N VAL A 312 1.84 5.40 -5.78
CA VAL A 312 2.94 5.79 -6.66
C VAL A 312 2.77 7.26 -7.09
N PRO A 313 3.85 8.07 -7.19
CA PRO A 313 3.74 9.39 -7.77
C PRO A 313 3.35 9.29 -9.25
N PRO A 314 2.67 10.30 -9.82
CA PRO A 314 2.45 10.35 -11.26
C PRO A 314 3.82 10.29 -11.98
N PRO A 315 4.02 9.34 -12.90
CA PRO A 315 5.32 9.17 -13.54
C PRO A 315 5.68 10.41 -14.38
N PRO A 316 6.97 10.77 -14.47
CA PRO A 316 7.40 11.86 -15.32
C PRO A 316 7.06 11.53 -16.79
N LEU A 317 6.48 12.50 -17.49
CA LEU A 317 6.15 12.35 -18.90
C LEU A 317 7.38 12.63 -19.77
N THR A 318 7.56 11.81 -20.79
CA THR A 318 8.51 12.13 -21.88
C THR A 318 8.05 13.39 -22.63
N PRO A 319 8.95 14.09 -23.33
CA PRO A 319 8.57 15.24 -24.16
C PRO A 319 7.47 14.93 -25.18
N TRP A 320 7.44 13.69 -25.69
CA TRP A 320 6.40 13.24 -26.61
C TRP A 320 5.05 13.06 -25.90
N GLN A 321 5.03 12.34 -24.77
CA GLN A 321 3.81 12.18 -23.97
C GLN A 321 3.23 13.53 -23.53
N ASP A 322 4.09 14.47 -23.13
CA ASP A 322 3.65 15.81 -22.74
C ASP A 322 3.06 16.60 -23.93
N THR A 323 3.67 16.49 -25.11
CA THR A 323 3.14 17.06 -26.37
C THR A 323 1.74 16.50 -26.68
N VAL A 324 1.58 15.18 -26.60
CA VAL A 324 0.31 14.49 -26.87
C VAL A 324 -0.76 14.87 -25.85
N ARG A 325 -0.40 14.93 -24.58
CA ARG A 325 -1.28 15.35 -23.48
C ARG A 325 -1.80 16.78 -23.67
N LEU A 326 -0.93 17.71 -24.08
CA LEU A 326 -1.33 19.07 -24.41
C LEU A 326 -2.25 19.08 -25.64
N ALA A 327 -1.88 18.32 -26.69
CA ALA A 327 -2.68 18.17 -27.90
C ALA A 327 -4.08 17.60 -27.65
N ALA A 328 -4.26 16.75 -26.64
CA ALA A 328 -5.54 16.16 -26.26
C ALA A 328 -6.62 17.18 -25.88
N HIS A 329 -6.21 18.37 -25.42
CA HIS A 329 -7.08 19.45 -24.95
C HIS A 329 -6.86 20.77 -25.71
N ALA A 330 -6.03 20.73 -26.75
CA ALA A 330 -5.63 21.89 -27.53
C ALA A 330 -6.71 22.32 -28.54
N ASP A 331 -6.75 23.62 -28.83
CA ASP A 331 -7.45 24.14 -30.00
C ASP A 331 -6.67 23.82 -31.30
N ALA A 332 -7.30 24.06 -32.45
CA ALA A 332 -6.72 23.73 -33.76
C ALA A 332 -5.37 24.43 -34.01
N ARG A 333 -5.21 25.67 -33.53
CA ARG A 333 -3.98 26.45 -33.68
C ARG A 333 -2.84 25.87 -32.83
N THR A 334 -3.11 25.56 -31.57
CA THR A 334 -2.15 24.96 -30.65
C THR A 334 -1.75 23.57 -31.14
N LEU A 335 -2.71 22.80 -31.67
CA LEU A 335 -2.45 21.49 -32.27
C LEU A 335 -1.50 21.58 -33.47
N ASP A 336 -1.71 22.53 -34.41
CA ASP A 336 -0.78 22.76 -35.53
C ASP A 336 0.63 23.13 -35.05
N ARG A 337 0.71 24.01 -34.05
CA ARG A 337 1.99 24.45 -33.49
C ARG A 337 2.73 23.30 -32.81
N LEU A 338 2.05 22.48 -32.01
CA LEU A 338 2.60 21.28 -31.39
C LEU A 338 3.04 20.26 -32.46
N GLY A 339 2.24 20.11 -33.52
CA GLY A 339 2.57 19.26 -34.66
C GLY A 339 3.86 19.67 -35.36
N ARG A 340 4.03 20.97 -35.63
CA ARG A 340 5.25 21.53 -36.21
C ARG A 340 6.46 21.43 -35.28
N ALA A 341 6.29 21.73 -33.98
CA ALA A 341 7.37 21.71 -33.01
C ALA A 341 7.88 20.29 -32.71
N SER A 342 6.98 19.31 -32.65
CA SER A 342 7.32 17.90 -32.41
C SER A 342 7.85 17.19 -33.65
N GLY A 343 7.63 17.74 -34.85
CA GLY A 343 7.90 17.07 -36.12
C GLY A 343 7.02 15.84 -36.37
N ARG A 344 5.93 15.67 -35.60
CA ARG A 344 5.03 14.49 -35.62
C ARG A 344 3.56 14.89 -35.86
N GLY A 345 3.33 15.99 -36.57
CA GLY A 345 1.99 16.53 -36.79
C GLY A 345 0.97 15.54 -37.35
N GLU A 346 1.38 14.63 -38.22
CA GLU A 346 0.49 13.61 -38.80
C GLU A 346 0.00 12.58 -37.76
N ARG A 347 0.85 12.23 -36.77
CA ARG A 347 0.52 11.25 -35.72
C ARG A 347 -0.23 11.87 -34.54
N LEU A 348 -0.13 13.19 -34.39
CA LEU A 348 -0.59 13.90 -33.20
C LEU A 348 -2.11 13.81 -32.97
N PRO A 349 -2.99 13.88 -33.99
CA PRO A 349 -4.44 13.72 -33.78
C PRO A 349 -4.82 12.35 -33.21
N ALA A 350 -4.26 11.26 -33.76
CA ALA A 350 -4.51 9.90 -33.29
C ALA A 350 -3.97 9.70 -31.87
N ALA A 351 -2.76 10.18 -31.59
CA ALA A 351 -2.16 10.15 -30.26
C ALA A 351 -2.99 10.94 -29.23
N ALA A 352 -3.49 12.13 -29.60
CA ALA A 352 -4.35 12.95 -28.77
C ALA A 352 -5.70 12.26 -28.47
N ALA A 353 -6.27 11.55 -29.45
CA ALA A 353 -7.47 10.73 -29.24
C ALA A 353 -7.20 9.56 -28.28
N ALA A 354 -6.08 8.86 -28.45
CA ALA A 354 -5.68 7.76 -27.58
C ALA A 354 -5.46 8.25 -26.13
N TRP A 355 -4.85 9.43 -25.96
CA TRP A 355 -4.69 10.06 -24.66
C TRP A 355 -6.03 10.41 -23.99
N ARG A 356 -7.03 10.86 -24.74
CA ARG A 356 -8.37 11.08 -24.18
C ARG A 356 -9.05 9.77 -23.77
N GLN A 357 -8.74 8.66 -24.45
CA GLN A 357 -9.32 7.35 -24.18
C GLN A 357 -8.78 6.71 -22.89
N GLY A 358 -7.48 6.85 -22.60
CA GLY A 358 -6.88 6.28 -21.37
C GLY A 358 -5.52 6.84 -20.97
N ALA A 359 -5.30 8.14 -21.21
CA ALA A 359 -4.07 8.86 -20.85
C ALA A 359 -2.80 8.16 -21.40
N ALA A 360 -1.78 7.98 -20.56
CA ALA A 360 -0.51 7.39 -20.97
C ALA A 360 -0.68 5.93 -21.46
N ALA A 361 -1.53 5.13 -20.81
CA ALA A 361 -1.81 3.75 -21.23
C ALA A 361 -2.52 3.71 -22.59
N GLY A 362 -3.44 4.64 -22.85
CA GLY A 362 -4.06 4.78 -24.16
C GLY A 362 -3.05 5.09 -25.26
N LEU A 363 -2.08 5.98 -25.01
CA LEU A 363 -1.01 6.28 -25.95
C LEU A 363 -0.08 5.07 -26.17
N GLU A 364 0.26 4.35 -25.11
CA GLU A 364 1.07 3.12 -25.18
C GLU A 364 0.39 2.07 -26.08
N VAL A 365 -0.91 1.83 -25.90
CA VAL A 365 -1.70 0.90 -26.72
C VAL A 365 -1.80 1.33 -28.20
N LEU A 366 -1.68 2.62 -28.48
CA LEU A 366 -1.62 3.11 -29.86
C LEU A 366 -0.26 2.79 -30.50
N GLU A 367 0.83 2.93 -29.75
CA GLU A 367 2.20 2.96 -30.27
C GLU A 367 2.94 1.61 -30.15
N GLU A 368 2.55 0.77 -29.20
CA GLU A 368 3.23 -0.48 -28.86
C GLU A 368 2.29 -1.68 -29.01
N THR A 369 2.89 -2.81 -29.40
CA THR A 369 2.26 -4.13 -29.39
C THR A 369 3.04 -5.06 -28.49
N PHE A 370 2.35 -5.94 -27.77
CA PHE A 370 2.98 -6.96 -26.94
C PHE A 370 2.18 -8.27 -26.99
N ALA A 371 2.85 -9.40 -26.83
CA ALA A 371 2.20 -10.70 -26.74
C ALA A 371 1.70 -10.93 -25.30
N PRO A 372 0.39 -10.96 -25.04
CA PRO A 372 -0.14 -11.28 -23.71
C PRO A 372 0.11 -12.76 -23.39
N GLY A 373 0.26 -13.10 -22.11
CA GLY A 373 0.42 -14.49 -21.68
C GLY A 373 -0.75 -15.37 -22.12
N ALA A 374 -0.49 -16.64 -22.42
CA ALA A 374 -1.52 -17.59 -22.85
C ALA A 374 -2.74 -17.69 -21.89
N PRO A 375 -2.57 -17.64 -20.55
CA PRO A 375 -3.71 -17.61 -19.62
C PRO A 375 -4.59 -16.37 -19.78
N VAL A 376 -4.01 -15.20 -20.03
CA VAL A 376 -4.73 -13.94 -20.24
C VAL A 376 -5.57 -14.02 -21.52
N LEU A 377 -4.99 -14.54 -22.60
CA LEU A 377 -5.72 -14.75 -23.86
C LEU A 377 -6.85 -15.78 -23.72
N ALA A 378 -6.64 -16.85 -22.95
CA ALA A 378 -7.68 -17.86 -22.71
C ALA A 378 -8.85 -17.28 -21.90
N ARG A 379 -8.56 -16.61 -20.79
CA ARG A 379 -9.58 -15.96 -19.93
C ARG A 379 -10.40 -14.93 -20.71
N THR A 380 -9.72 -14.03 -21.41
CA THR A 380 -10.39 -12.97 -22.19
C THR A 380 -11.25 -13.53 -23.32
N ARG A 381 -10.86 -14.68 -23.91
CA ARG A 381 -11.65 -15.36 -24.94
C ARG A 381 -12.91 -15.98 -24.35
N THR A 382 -12.83 -16.54 -23.14
CA THR A 382 -13.98 -17.01 -22.38
C THR A 382 -14.91 -15.85 -22.03
N GLU A 383 -14.40 -14.74 -21.49
CA GLU A 383 -15.19 -13.55 -21.14
C GLU A 383 -15.95 -12.98 -22.35
N LEU A 384 -15.31 -12.96 -23.53
CA LEU A 384 -15.96 -12.52 -24.76
C LEU A 384 -17.05 -13.52 -25.22
N ALA A 385 -16.82 -14.82 -25.06
CA ALA A 385 -17.79 -15.86 -25.41
C ALA A 385 -18.99 -15.91 -24.45
N GLU A 386 -18.81 -15.62 -23.16
CA GLU A 386 -19.91 -15.57 -22.19
C GLU A 386 -20.85 -14.39 -22.44
N GLY A 387 -20.33 -13.28 -22.98
CA GLY A 387 -21.12 -12.07 -23.25
C GLY A 387 -21.98 -12.13 -24.52
N TRP A 388 -21.86 -13.18 -25.34
CA TRP A 388 -22.47 -13.24 -26.69
C TRP A 388 -22.97 -14.65 -27.01
N GLU A 389 -24.14 -14.76 -27.66
CA GLU A 389 -24.59 -16.06 -28.19
C GLU A 389 -23.63 -16.49 -29.32
N GLU A 390 -23.19 -17.76 -29.34
CA GLU A 390 -22.15 -18.30 -30.25
C GLU A 390 -22.40 -18.02 -31.75
N ASP A 391 -23.65 -17.73 -32.14
CA ASP A 391 -24.05 -17.46 -33.53
C ASP A 391 -23.96 -15.96 -33.94
N GLU A 392 -23.72 -15.03 -33.01
CA GLU A 392 -23.75 -13.58 -33.30
C GLU A 392 -22.37 -12.89 -33.41
N LEU A 393 -21.33 -13.43 -32.77
CA LEU A 393 -20.01 -12.80 -32.77
C LEU A 393 -19.00 -13.51 -33.71
N PRO A 394 -18.53 -12.87 -34.80
CA PRO A 394 -17.48 -13.44 -35.63
C PRO A 394 -16.17 -13.55 -34.85
N ALA A 395 -15.48 -14.68 -34.98
CA ALA A 395 -14.21 -14.91 -34.30
C ALA A 395 -13.16 -13.84 -34.72
N PRO A 396 -12.54 -13.13 -33.76
CA PRO A 396 -11.56 -12.11 -34.09
C PRO A 396 -10.27 -12.73 -34.63
N LEU A 397 -9.60 -12.02 -35.53
CA LEU A 397 -8.20 -12.25 -35.82
C LEU A 397 -7.38 -11.69 -34.66
N VAL A 398 -6.76 -12.57 -33.88
CA VAL A 398 -5.92 -12.21 -32.73
C VAL A 398 -4.46 -12.15 -33.18
N GLN A 399 -3.85 -10.99 -33.02
CA GLN A 399 -2.41 -10.78 -33.19
C GLN A 399 -1.90 -9.95 -32.02
N ASP A 400 -0.97 -10.50 -31.24
CA ASP A 400 -0.45 -9.86 -30.02
C ASP A 400 -1.61 -9.44 -29.09
N ASN A 401 -1.62 -8.18 -28.66
CA ASN A 401 -2.66 -7.58 -27.86
C ASN A 401 -3.83 -7.02 -28.69
N HIS A 402 -3.90 -7.28 -30.00
CA HIS A 402 -4.92 -6.75 -30.90
C HIS A 402 -5.91 -7.83 -31.36
N TRP A 403 -7.19 -7.55 -31.18
CA TRP A 403 -8.31 -8.39 -31.60
C TRP A 403 -9.08 -7.68 -32.69
N THR A 404 -8.96 -8.18 -33.91
CA THR A 404 -9.46 -7.50 -35.11
C THR A 404 -10.70 -8.19 -35.66
N PHE A 405 -11.77 -7.42 -35.82
CA PHE A 405 -13.02 -7.86 -36.44
C PHE A 405 -13.12 -7.22 -37.84
N GLU A 406 -12.41 -7.81 -38.80
CA GLU A 406 -12.21 -7.27 -40.15
C GLU A 406 -13.51 -6.93 -40.90
N GLU A 407 -14.51 -7.80 -40.81
CA GLU A 407 -15.82 -7.61 -41.47
C GLU A 407 -16.60 -6.40 -40.93
N ARG A 408 -16.34 -6.04 -39.67
CA ARG A 408 -16.98 -4.91 -38.99
C ARG A 408 -16.12 -3.65 -38.99
N GLY A 409 -14.85 -3.74 -39.38
CA GLY A 409 -13.92 -2.62 -39.36
C GLY A 409 -13.67 -2.07 -37.95
N VAL A 410 -13.69 -2.95 -36.94
CA VAL A 410 -13.44 -2.60 -35.53
C VAL A 410 -12.31 -3.46 -34.96
N GLN A 411 -11.58 -2.92 -33.99
CA GLN A 411 -10.47 -3.59 -33.33
C GLN A 411 -10.50 -3.26 -31.84
N LEU A 412 -10.28 -4.26 -31.01
CA LEU A 412 -10.01 -4.08 -29.59
C LEU A 412 -8.52 -4.28 -29.32
N ARG A 413 -7.96 -3.48 -28.43
CA ARG A 413 -6.56 -3.61 -28.02
C ARG A 413 -6.46 -3.72 -26.50
N LEU A 414 -5.77 -4.74 -26.01
CA LEU A 414 -5.50 -4.92 -24.59
C LEU A 414 -4.31 -4.06 -24.16
N GLY A 415 -4.49 -3.26 -23.11
CA GLY A 415 -3.41 -2.51 -22.47
C GLY A 415 -2.72 -3.28 -21.35
N ARG A 416 -1.50 -2.87 -21.01
CA ARG A 416 -0.76 -3.42 -19.85
C ARG A 416 -1.42 -3.08 -18.51
N ASP A 417 -2.32 -2.10 -18.51
CA ASP A 417 -3.21 -1.73 -17.41
C ASP A 417 -4.43 -2.67 -17.27
N GLY A 418 -4.52 -3.72 -18.10
CA GLY A 418 -5.61 -4.70 -18.08
C GLY A 418 -6.92 -4.20 -18.71
N ARG A 419 -6.92 -3.05 -19.38
CA ARG A 419 -8.11 -2.48 -20.01
C ARG A 419 -8.16 -2.74 -21.51
N TRP A 420 -9.38 -2.80 -22.05
CA TRP A 420 -9.68 -2.93 -23.47
C TRP A 420 -9.97 -1.58 -24.09
N TYR A 421 -9.21 -1.27 -25.14
CA TYR A 421 -9.25 -0.01 -25.87
C TYR A 421 -9.90 -0.22 -27.25
N PRO A 422 -11.04 0.42 -27.52
CA PRO A 422 -11.73 0.29 -28.80
C PRO A 422 -11.16 1.20 -29.91
N TYR A 423 -11.03 0.62 -31.11
CA TYR A 423 -10.52 1.26 -32.32
C TYR A 423 -11.44 0.99 -33.53
N ARG A 424 -11.54 1.97 -34.44
CA ARG A 424 -12.30 1.86 -35.69
C ARG A 424 -11.39 2.12 -36.89
N ARG A 425 -11.65 1.40 -37.98
CA ARG A 425 -10.91 1.58 -39.23
C ARG A 425 -11.39 2.81 -39.97
N GLU A 426 -10.47 3.75 -40.22
CA GLU A 426 -10.66 4.89 -41.12
C GLU A 426 -9.62 4.81 -42.24
N GLY A 427 -10.07 4.43 -43.45
CA GLY A 427 -9.16 4.15 -44.56
C GLY A 427 -8.25 2.94 -44.27
N ALA A 428 -6.94 3.18 -44.21
CA ALA A 428 -5.94 2.15 -43.90
C ALA A 428 -5.49 2.18 -42.43
N GLU A 429 -6.01 3.11 -41.62
CA GLU A 429 -5.56 3.34 -40.25
C GLU A 429 -6.62 2.92 -39.23
N TRP A 430 -6.15 2.52 -38.04
CA TRP A 430 -7.00 2.22 -36.89
C TRP A 430 -6.95 3.41 -35.93
N LEU A 431 -8.09 4.07 -35.70
CA LEU A 431 -8.18 5.24 -34.84
C LEU A 431 -8.91 4.93 -33.53
N PRO A 432 -8.44 5.47 -32.39
CA PRO A 432 -9.12 5.34 -31.10
C PRO A 432 -10.57 5.82 -31.18
N SER A 433 -11.52 5.01 -30.72
CA SER A 433 -12.95 5.29 -30.85
C SER A 433 -13.73 4.72 -29.67
N GLY A 434 -14.31 5.58 -28.82
CA GLY A 434 -15.09 5.15 -27.65
C GLY A 434 -14.26 5.08 -26.37
N ALA A 435 -14.88 4.65 -25.27
CA ALA A 435 -14.25 4.58 -23.95
C ALA A 435 -13.54 3.23 -23.73
N ALA A 436 -12.42 3.24 -23.01
CA ALA A 436 -11.77 2.00 -22.58
C ALA A 436 -12.53 1.36 -21.40
N GLY A 437 -12.59 0.03 -21.35
CA GLY A 437 -13.28 -0.73 -20.29
C GLY A 437 -12.42 -1.86 -19.73
N THR A 438 -12.85 -2.49 -18.64
CA THR A 438 -12.17 -3.65 -18.05
C THR A 438 -12.59 -4.97 -18.70
N GLU A 439 -13.80 -5.02 -19.27
CA GLU A 439 -14.37 -6.21 -19.91
C GLU A 439 -14.45 -6.00 -21.44
N PRO A 440 -14.05 -6.99 -22.26
CA PRO A 440 -14.02 -6.85 -23.72
C PRO A 440 -15.42 -6.81 -24.34
N ALA A 441 -16.37 -7.59 -23.82
CA ALA A 441 -17.72 -7.72 -24.37
C ALA A 441 -18.52 -6.39 -24.39
N PRO A 442 -18.66 -5.64 -23.27
CA PRO A 442 -19.40 -4.37 -23.28
C PRO A 442 -18.70 -3.30 -24.12
N VAL A 443 -17.36 -3.28 -24.14
CA VAL A 443 -16.59 -2.36 -24.98
C VAL A 443 -16.83 -2.64 -26.47
N LEU A 444 -16.89 -3.92 -26.85
CA LEU A 444 -17.20 -4.32 -28.22
C LEU A 444 -18.64 -3.96 -28.61
N ALA A 445 -19.60 -4.19 -27.71
CA ALA A 445 -21.01 -3.89 -27.95
C ALA A 445 -21.22 -2.39 -28.21
N GLU A 446 -20.69 -1.51 -27.35
CA GLU A 446 -20.76 -0.05 -27.56
C GLU A 446 -20.09 0.37 -28.87
N LEU A 447 -18.99 -0.29 -29.23
CA LEU A 447 -18.27 -0.02 -30.47
C LEU A 447 -19.06 -0.48 -31.71
N LEU A 448 -19.92 -1.48 -31.62
CA LEU A 448 -20.73 -1.98 -32.74
C LEU A 448 -22.06 -1.22 -32.91
N GLU A 449 -22.59 -0.61 -31.85
CA GLU A 449 -23.82 0.19 -31.88
C GLU A 449 -23.64 1.59 -32.51
N ARG A 450 -22.40 2.08 -32.59
CA ARG A 450 -22.03 3.39 -33.18
C ARG A 450 -21.69 3.29 -34.66
#